data_AF-A0A3M9ZMD4-F1
#
_entry.id   AF-A0A3M9ZMD4-F1
#
_cell.length_a   1.000
_cell.length_b   1.000
_cell.length_c   1.000
_cell.angle_alpha   90.00
_cell.angle_beta   90.00
_cell.angle_gamma   90.00
#
_symmetry.space_group_name_H-M   'P 1'
#
loop_
_entity.id
_entity.type
_entity.pdbx_description
1 polymer ?
#
loop_
_entity_poly.entity_id
_entity_poly.type
_entity_poly.pdbx_seq_one_letter_code
_entity_poly.pdbx_strand_id
1 'polypeptide(L)' 'MASCAECDAAIALPDDAVAGEIVTCAECGSSFELVASGGSMALKPAQSVGEDWGQ' A
#
# COMPACT_ATOMS: atom_id res chain seq x y z
N MET A 1 9.34 -0.80 7.28
CA MET A 1 9.69 -0.99 5.85
C MET A 1 8.98 -2.23 5.33
N ALA A 2 8.41 -2.13 4.13
CA ALA A 2 7.77 -3.24 3.43
C ALA A 2 8.35 -3.34 2.00
N SER A 3 8.17 -4.46 1.33
CA SER A 3 8.66 -4.66 -0.05
C SER A 3 7.53 -4.44 -1.05
N CYS A 4 7.79 -3.67 -2.10
CA CYS A 4 6.87 -3.48 -3.22
C CYS A 4 6.70 -4.81 -3.98
N ALA A 5 5.47 -5.29 -4.12
CA ALA A 5 5.18 -6.53 -4.85
C ALA A 5 5.35 -6.42 -6.38
N GLU A 6 5.50 -5.20 -6.92
CA GLU A 6 5.55 -4.93 -8.36
C GLU A 6 6.97 -4.75 -8.90
N CYS A 7 7.89 -4.24 -8.08
CA CYS A 7 9.26 -3.92 -8.51
C CYS A 7 10.34 -4.27 -7.47
N ASP A 8 9.98 -4.99 -6.41
CA ASP A 8 10.85 -5.44 -5.31
C ASP A 8 11.55 -4.31 -4.52
N ALA A 9 11.22 -3.04 -4.78
CA ALA A 9 11.78 -1.90 -4.08
C ALA A 9 11.33 -1.84 -2.61
N ALA A 10 12.18 -1.30 -1.74
CA ALA A 10 11.82 -1.03 -0.36
C ALA A 10 10.87 0.18 -0.28
N ILE A 11 9.74 -0.01 0.41
CA ILE A 11 8.78 1.03 0.74
C ILE A 11 8.99 1.42 2.20
N ALA A 12 9.37 2.68 2.41
CA ALA A 12 9.41 3.28 3.74
C ALA A 12 7.99 3.47 4.25
N LEU A 13 7.69 2.92 5.42
CA LEU A 13 6.42 3.14 6.11
C LEU A 13 6.66 4.21 7.18
N PRO A 14 5.77 5.21 7.31
CA PRO A 14 5.87 6.19 8.38
C PRO A 14 5.67 5.53 9.75
N ASP A 15 6.21 6.14 10.81
CA ASP A 15 6.15 5.58 12.17
C ASP A 15 4.72 5.56 12.74
N ASP A 16 3.85 6.44 12.25
CA ASP A 16 2.44 6.55 12.57
C ASP A 16 1.52 5.84 11.56
N ALA A 17 2.09 4.98 10.71
CA ALA A 17 1.36 4.19 9.72
C ALA A 17 0.21 3.40 10.36
N VAL A 18 -0.99 3.50 9.78
CA VAL A 18 -2.19 2.78 10.22
C VAL A 18 -2.77 1.90 9.13
N ALA A 19 -3.46 0.83 9.53
CA ALA A 19 -4.19 0.00 8.57
C ALA A 19 -5.28 0.83 7.85
N GLY A 20 -5.43 0.62 6.55
CA GLY A 20 -6.30 1.37 5.64
C GLY A 20 -5.63 2.59 4.98
N GLU A 21 -4.44 2.98 5.41
CA GLU A 21 -3.68 4.05 4.76
C GLU A 21 -3.16 3.59 3.38
N ILE A 22 -3.14 4.50 2.41
CA ILE A 22 -2.59 4.26 1.08
C ILE A 22 -1.15 4.78 1.02
N VAL A 23 -0.22 3.91 0.65
CA VAL A 23 1.18 4.24 0.38
C VAL A 23 1.51 3.99 -1.09
N THR A 24 2.31 4.86 -1.68
CA THR A 24 2.75 4.74 -3.08
C THR A 24 4.22 4.38 -3.14
N CYS A 25 4.58 3.39 -3.95
CA CYS A 25 5.97 3.07 -4.21
C CYS A 25 6.63 4.22 -5.00
N ALA A 26 7.70 4.79 -4.45
CA ALA A 26 8.43 5.88 -5.09
C ALA A 26 9.14 5.43 -6.39
N GLU A 27 9.44 4.13 -6.54
CA GLU A 27 10.20 3.61 -7.68
C GLU A 27 9.30 3.30 -8.89
N CYS A 28 8.15 2.65 -8.69
CA CYS A 28 7.27 2.21 -9.80
C CYS A 28 5.91 2.93 -9.86
N GLY A 29 5.56 3.72 -8.83
CA GLY A 29 4.29 4.45 -8.76
C GLY A 29 3.07 3.60 -8.37
N SER A 30 3.23 2.29 -8.13
CA SER A 30 2.13 1.44 -7.67
C SER A 30 1.66 1.83 -6.27
N SER A 31 0.34 1.81 -6.06
CA SER A 31 -0.26 2.18 -4.78
C SER A 31 -0.72 0.93 -4.03
N PHE A 32 -0.53 0.93 -2.71
CA PHE A 32 -0.82 -0.17 -1.81
C PHE A 32 -1.59 0.33 -0.60
N GLU A 33 -2.54 -0.46 -0.12
CA GLU A 33 -3.24 -0.28 1.14
C GLU A 33 -2.46 -1.02 2.25
N LEU A 34 -2.24 -0.34 3.38
CA LEU A 34 -1.66 -0.94 4.58
C LEU A 34 -2.69 -1.83 5.26
N VAL A 35 -2.31 -3.06 5.60
CA VAL A 35 -3.16 -3.98 6.34
C VAL A 35 -2.42 -4.52 7.57
N ALA A 36 -3.10 -4.56 8.71
CA ALA A 36 -2.57 -5.19 9.91
C ALA A 36 -2.60 -6.71 9.77
N SER A 37 -1.46 -7.37 9.91
CA SER A 37 -1.33 -8.83 9.85
C SER A 37 -0.43 -9.33 10.97
N GLY A 38 -0.98 -10.09 11.93
CA GLY A 38 -0.19 -10.76 12.96
C GLY A 38 0.68 -9.85 13.85
N GLY A 39 0.32 -8.56 13.97
CA GLY A 39 1.09 -7.56 14.74
C GLY A 39 2.08 -6.73 13.93
N SER A 40 2.15 -6.90 12.60
CA SER A 40 2.93 -6.04 11.69
C SER A 40 2.05 -5.46 10.57
N MET A 41 2.59 -4.47 9.85
CA MET A 41 1.95 -3.90 8.66
C MET A 41 2.38 -4.68 7.41
N ALA A 42 1.42 -5.02 6.56
CA ALA A 42 1.62 -5.63 5.26
C ALA A 42 1.01 -4.76 4.15
N LEU A 43 1.39 -5.02 2.90
CA LEU A 43 0.90 -4.31 1.73
C LEU A 43 -0.07 -5.18 0.94
N LYS A 44 -1.21 -4.60 0.58
CA LYS A 44 -2.16 -5.14 -0.39
C LYS A 44 -2.24 -4.15 -1.56
N PRO A 45 -2.37 -4.58 -2.83
CA PRO A 45 -2.62 -3.65 -3.93
C PRO A 45 -3.81 -2.74 -3.61
N ALA A 46 -3.60 -1.43 -3.67
CA ALA A 46 -4.69 -0.50 -3.48
C ALA A 46 -5.70 -0.75 -4.59
N GLN A 47 -6.99 -0.75 -4.24
CA GLN A 47 -8.03 -0.78 -5.25
C GLN A 47 -7.84 0.47 -6.11
N SER A 48 -7.62 0.30 -7.42
CA SER A 48 -7.92 1.38 -8.34
C SER A 48 -9.40 1.72 -8.12
N VAL A 49 -9.71 3.01 -8.00
CA VAL A 49 -11.10 3.50 -8.02
C VAL A 49 -11.75 2.81 -9.22
N GLY A 50 -12.60 1.82 -8.95
CA GLY A 50 -13.32 1.12 -10.02
C GLY A 50 -14.10 2.15 -10.80
N GLU A 51 -14.30 1.94 -12.10
CA GLU A 51 -15.07 2.84 -12.97
C GLU A 51 -16.57 2.97 -12.59
N ASP A 52 -16.92 2.67 -11.34
CA ASP A 52 -18.29 2.64 -10.80
C ASP A 52 -18.42 3.45 -9.49
N TRP A 53 -17.55 4.46 -9.30
CA TRP A 53 -17.84 5.54 -8.36
C TRP A 53 -18.83 6.50 -9.02
N GLY A 54 -20.08 6.05 -9.14
CA GLY A 54 -21.21 6.85 -9.59
C GLY A 54 -21.85 6.37 -10.88
N GLN A 55 -22.87 5.54 -10.73
CA GLN A 55 -24.12 5.67 -11.47
C GLN A 55 -25.31 5.59 -10.50
#